data_AF-A0A7Z8PDQ3-F1
#
_entry.id   AF-A0A7Z8PDQ3-F1
#
_cell.length_a   1.000
_cell.length_b   1.000
_cell.length_c   1.000
_cell.angle_alpha   90.00
_cell.angle_beta   90.00
_cell.angle_gamma   90.00
#
_symmetry.space_group_name_H-M   'P 1'
#
loop_
_entity.id
_entity.type
_entity.pdbx_description
1 polymer ?
#
loop_
_entity_poly.entity_id
_entity_poly.type
_entity_poly.pdbx_seq_one_letter_code
_entity_poly.pdbx_strand_id
1 'polypeptide(L)'
;MLRAMGDPERLRLMTLLEPGEVCVSAIAAYFNEQLSTVSQRLKVLRNEDLVLTRRSGKHLYYRLADGHVRHILANALSHAAEVLPSPASKPLPVPLPTESSP
;
A
#
# COMPACT_ATOMS: atom_id res chain seq x y z
N MET A 1 0.69 -1.29 -12.81
CA MET A 1 0.73 -1.55 -11.35
C MET A 1 1.86 -0.82 -10.60
N LEU A 2 3.15 -1.02 -10.93
CA LEU A 2 4.26 -0.50 -10.09
C LEU A 2 4.29 1.03 -9.94
N ARG A 3 4.02 1.78 -11.02
CA ARG A 3 3.91 3.26 -10.97
C ARG A 3 2.70 3.76 -10.20
N ALA A 4 1.67 2.94 -10.05
CA ALA A 4 0.46 3.30 -9.33
C ALA A 4 0.63 3.16 -7.81
N MET A 5 1.41 2.17 -7.38
CA MET A 5 1.79 1.97 -5.98
C MET A 5 2.93 2.89 -5.51
N GLY A 6 3.61 3.60 -6.43
CA GLY A 6 4.72 4.49 -6.08
C GLY A 6 4.33 5.88 -5.54
N ASP A 7 3.03 6.16 -5.39
CA ASP A 7 2.56 7.44 -4.86
C ASP A 7 2.03 7.27 -3.42
N PRO A 8 2.50 8.10 -2.48
CA PRO A 8 2.21 7.92 -1.06
C PRO A 8 0.72 8.10 -0.75
N GLU A 9 0.03 8.98 -1.46
CA GLU A 9 -1.40 9.24 -1.24
C GLU A 9 -2.27 8.08 -1.74
N ARG A 10 -1.92 7.49 -2.88
CA ARG A 10 -2.56 6.27 -3.37
C ARG A 10 -2.32 5.06 -2.46
N LEU A 11 -1.10 4.91 -1.92
CA LEU A 11 -0.81 3.86 -0.94
C LEU A 11 -1.65 4.03 0.33
N ARG A 12 -1.73 5.25 0.89
CA ARG A 12 -2.58 5.53 2.05
C ARG A 12 -4.04 5.18 1.76
N LEU A 13 -4.53 5.47 0.57
CA LEU A 13 -5.89 5.13 0.15
C LEU A 13 -6.08 3.61 0.11
N MET A 14 -5.14 2.87 -0.49
CA MET A 14 -5.18 1.40 -0.50
C MET A 14 -5.15 0.81 0.92
N THR A 15 -4.37 1.39 1.84
CA THR A 15 -4.34 0.97 3.25
C THR A 15 -5.66 1.20 3.96
N LEU A 16 -6.37 2.29 3.65
CA LEU A 16 -7.72 2.55 4.18
C LEU A 16 -8.75 1.51 3.71
N LEU A 17 -8.53 0.92 2.53
CA LEU A 17 -9.39 -0.10 1.92
C LEU A 17 -9.00 -1.54 2.32
N GLU A 18 -7.93 -1.72 3.08
CA GLU A 18 -7.44 -3.02 3.57
C GLU A 18 -8.46 -3.77 4.45
N PRO A 19 -9.12 -3.13 5.44
CA PRO A 19 -10.08 -3.83 6.30
C PRO A 19 -11.41 -4.15 5.61
N GLY A 20 -11.73 -3.51 4.49
CA GLY A 20 -12.99 -3.74 3.79
C GLY A 20 -13.40 -2.65 2.80
N GLU A 21 -14.66 -2.68 2.38
CA GLU A 21 -15.20 -1.71 1.44
C GLU A 21 -15.57 -0.37 2.11
N VAL A 22 -15.11 0.74 1.55
CA VAL A 22 -15.30 2.09 2.12
C VAL A 22 -15.99 3.01 1.11
N CYS A 23 -16.94 3.82 1.57
CA CYS A 23 -17.64 4.78 0.72
C CYS A 23 -16.71 5.94 0.30
N VAL A 24 -16.81 6.39 -0.95
CA VAL A 24 -16.03 7.52 -1.48
C VAL A 24 -16.15 8.80 -0.65
N SER A 25 -17.32 9.06 -0.06
CA SER A 25 -17.53 10.20 0.83
C SER A 25 -16.77 10.06 2.15
N ALA A 26 -16.70 8.85 2.70
CA ALA A 26 -15.93 8.55 3.90
C ALA A 26 -14.41 8.65 3.63
N ILE A 27 -13.96 8.20 2.45
CA ILE A 27 -12.56 8.36 2.02
C ILE A 27 -12.22 9.85 1.92
N ALA A 28 -13.05 10.67 1.26
CA ALA A 28 -12.83 12.10 1.17
C ALA A 28 -12.80 12.81 2.53
N ALA A 29 -13.69 12.42 3.44
CA ALA A 29 -13.70 12.92 4.81
C ALA A 29 -12.43 12.52 5.60
N TYR A 30 -11.96 11.28 5.44
CA TYR A 30 -10.75 10.78 6.10
C TYR A 30 -9.48 11.55 5.67
N PHE A 31 -9.34 11.81 4.37
CA PHE A 31 -8.21 12.58 3.83
C PHE A 31 -8.38 14.10 3.95
N ASN A 32 -9.54 14.57 4.41
CA ASN A 32 -9.92 15.98 4.40
C ASN A 32 -9.72 16.65 3.03
N GLU A 33 -10.02 15.90 1.96
CA GLU A 33 -9.86 16.32 0.57
C GLU A 33 -11.19 16.41 -0.17
N GLN A 34 -11.20 17.12 -1.28
CA GLN A 34 -12.38 17.19 -2.15
C GLN A 34 -12.67 15.84 -2.81
N LEU A 35 -13.96 15.53 -2.97
CA LEU A 35 -14.45 14.30 -3.60
C LEU A 35 -13.90 14.09 -5.02
N SER A 36 -13.67 15.18 -5.76
CA SER A 36 -13.07 15.19 -7.10
C SER A 36 -11.65 14.63 -7.11
N THR A 37 -10.80 15.10 -6.19
CA THR A 37 -9.41 14.67 -6.03
C THR A 37 -9.34 13.18 -5.69
N VAL A 38 -10.13 12.75 -4.70
CA VAL A 38 -10.20 11.35 -4.28
C VAL A 38 -10.73 10.45 -5.40
N SER A 39 -11.78 10.89 -6.10
CA SER A 39 -12.34 10.17 -7.24
C SER A 39 -11.32 10.01 -8.38
N GLN A 40 -10.50 11.03 -8.65
CA GLN A 40 -9.44 10.94 -9.65
C GLN A 40 -8.35 9.93 -9.25
N ARG A 41 -7.88 9.95 -7.99
CA ARG A 41 -6.92 8.95 -7.48
C ARG A 41 -7.48 7.53 -7.55
N LEU A 42 -8.74 7.36 -7.13
CA LEU A 42 -9.47 6.08 -7.20
C LEU A 42 -9.66 5.61 -8.64
N LYS A 43 -9.91 6.51 -9.59
CA LYS A 43 -10.03 6.17 -11.01
C LYS A 43 -8.70 5.64 -11.56
N VAL A 44 -7.57 6.23 -11.17
CA VAL A 44 -6.24 5.72 -11.55
C VAL A 44 -6.00 4.34 -10.95
N LEU A 45 -6.29 4.13 -9.66
CA LEU A 45 -6.17 2.82 -9.02
C LEU A 45 -7.07 1.77 -9.67
N ARG A 46 -8.30 2.16 -10.06
CA ARG A 46 -9.26 1.27 -10.74
C ARG A 46 -8.79 0.90 -12.15
N ASN A 47 -8.22 1.85 -12.88
CA ASN A 47 -7.68 1.60 -14.23
C ASN A 47 -6.46 0.66 -14.21
N GLU A 48 -5.81 0.52 -13.06
CA GLU A 48 -4.66 -0.35 -12.85
C GLU A 48 -5.06 -1.69 -12.19
N ASP A 49 -6.36 -1.96 -12.09
CA ASP A 49 -6.95 -3.15 -11.45
C ASP A 49 -6.51 -3.37 -9.99
N LEU A 50 -6.15 -2.29 -9.29
CA LEU A 50 -5.75 -2.35 -7.87
C LEU A 50 -6.94 -2.24 -6.91
N VAL A 51 -8.01 -1.58 -7.35
CA VAL A 51 -9.25 -1.41 -6.57
C VAL A 51 -10.47 -1.71 -7.42
N LEU A 52 -11.48 -2.28 -6.77
CA LEU A 52 -12.80 -2.49 -7.34
C LEU A 52 -13.78 -1.48 -6.74
N THR A 53 -14.82 -1.19 -7.51
CA THR A 53 -15.91 -0.33 -7.06
C THR A 53 -17.22 -1.10 -7.05
N ARG A 54 -18.06 -0.81 -6.05
CA ARG A 54 -19.39 -1.36 -5.89
C ARG A 54 -20.35 -0.22 -5.61
N ARG A 55 -21.39 -0.08 -6.42
CA ARG A 55 -22.47 0.87 -6.16
C ARG A 55 -23.54 0.21 -5.31
N SER A 56 -23.86 0.83 -4.17
CA SER A 56 -25.00 0.42 -3.33
C SER A 56 -25.92 1.62 -3.15
N GLY A 57 -27.04 1.59 -3.88
CA GLY A 57 -27.99 2.70 -3.96
C GLY A 57 -27.37 3.99 -4.50
N LYS A 58 -27.31 5.03 -3.65
CA LYS A 58 -26.73 6.34 -3.97
C LYS A 58 -25.24 6.43 -3.63
N HIS A 59 -24.67 5.44 -2.98
CA HIS A 59 -23.29 5.47 -2.47
C HIS A 59 -22.38 4.57 -3.33
N LEU A 60 -21.15 5.03 -3.53
CA LEU A 60 -20.09 4.30 -4.22
C LEU A 60 -19.07 3.83 -3.19
N TYR A 61 -18.91 2.52 -3.11
CA TYR A 61 -17.94 1.85 -2.26
C TYR A 61 -16.75 1.41 -3.10
N TYR A 62 -15.58 1.45 -2.48
CA TYR A 62 -14.34 0.97 -3.07
C TYR A 62 -13.76 -0.10 -2.15
N ARG A 63 -13.03 -1.06 -2.74
CA ARG A 63 -12.31 -2.11 -2.02
C ARG A 63 -11.05 -2.48 -2.79
N LEU A 64 -10.07 -3.11 -2.15
CA LEU A 64 -8.96 -3.73 -2.85
C LEU A 64 -9.48 -4.78 -3.84
N ALA A 65 -8.79 -4.94 -4.97
CA ALA A 65 -9.28 -5.80 -6.04
C ALA A 65 -9.41 -7.27 -5.62
N ASP A 66 -8.37 -7.79 -4.95
CA ASP A 66 -8.32 -9.17 -4.48
C ASP A 66 -7.27 -9.35 -3.37
N GLY A 67 -7.15 -10.58 -2.86
CA GLY A 67 -6.22 -10.92 -1.79
C GLY A 67 -4.74 -10.76 -2.18
N HIS A 68 -4.39 -10.96 -3.45
CA HIS A 68 -3.02 -10.78 -3.95
C HIS A 68 -2.58 -9.31 -3.85
N VAL A 69 -3.43 -8.37 -4.25
CA VAL A 69 -3.15 -6.93 -4.12
C VAL A 69 -2.95 -6.54 -2.65
N ARG A 70 -3.74 -7.11 -1.74
CA ARG A 70 -3.57 -6.92 -0.29
C ARG A 70 -2.22 -7.45 0.20
N HIS A 71 -1.80 -8.63 -0.25
CA HIS A 71 -0.47 -9.18 0.09
C HIS A 71 0.68 -8.33 -0.46
N ILE A 72 0.59 -7.84 -1.70
CA ILE A 72 1.61 -6.97 -2.28
C ILE A 72 1.69 -5.65 -1.50
N LEU A 73 0.55 -5.05 -1.16
CA LEU A 73 0.50 -3.82 -0.36
C LEU A 73 1.13 -4.03 1.02
N ALA A 74 0.75 -5.10 1.72
CA ALA A 74 1.31 -5.43 3.02
C ALA A 74 2.83 -5.62 2.95
N ASN A 75 3.32 -6.39 1.97
CA ASN A 75 4.75 -6.61 1.77
C ASN A 75 5.49 -5.30 1.44
N ALA A 76 4.91 -4.43 0.60
CA ALA A 76 5.49 -3.14 0.26
C ALA A 76 5.59 -2.21 1.48
N LEU A 77 4.55 -2.18 2.35
CA LEU A 77 4.56 -1.40 3.58
C LEU A 77 5.53 -1.97 4.62
N SER A 78 5.58 -3.30 4.80
CA SER A 78 6.55 -3.96 5.67
C SER A 78 7.99 -3.64 5.24
N HIS A 79 8.28 -3.70 3.94
CA HIS A 79 9.60 -3.34 3.43
C HIS A 79 9.91 -1.84 3.61
N ALA A 80 8.94 -0.95 3.38
CA ALA A 80 9.13 0.48 3.63
C ALA A 80 9.37 0.78 5.13
N ALA A 81 8.76 0.02 6.03
CA ALA A 81 8.99 0.10 7.47
C ALA A 81 10.36 -0.47 7.89
N GLU A 82 10.85 -1.52 7.21
CA GLU A 82 12.24 -2.00 7.36
C GLU A 82 13.27 -0.96 6.90
N VAL A 83 12.89 -0.10 5.95
CA VAL A 83 13.72 0.99 5.40
C VAL A 83 13.72 2.26 6.27
N LEU A 84 13.25 2.19 7.52
CA LEU A 84 13.86 2.99 8.58
C LEU A 84 15.07 2.22 9.12
N PRO A 85 16.29 2.44 8.57
CA PRO A 85 17.47 1.96 9.25
C PRO A 85 17.53 2.69 10.60
N SER A 86 17.26 1.97 11.69
CA SER A 86 18.26 2.02 12.74
C SER A 86 19.54 1.45 12.11
N PRO A 87 20.66 2.19 12.06
CA PRO A 87 21.88 1.77 11.36
C PRO A 87 22.61 0.56 11.99
N ALA A 88 21.92 -0.30 12.75
CA ALA A 88 22.53 -1.31 13.61
C ALA A 88 22.05 -2.75 13.37
N SER A 89 21.68 -3.12 12.14
CA SER A 89 21.40 -4.55 11.84
C SER A 89 21.80 -4.95 10.43
N LYS A 90 23.04 -4.64 10.05
CA LYS A 90 23.79 -5.59 9.24
C LYS A 90 24.54 -6.46 10.23
N PRO A 91 24.26 -7.77 10.36
CA PRO A 91 25.18 -8.63 11.09
C PRO A 91 26.53 -8.49 10.38
N LEU A 92 27.57 -8.13 11.14
CA LEU A 92 28.94 -8.10 10.65
C LEU A 92 29.21 -9.42 9.93
N PRO A 93 29.98 -9.41 8.82
CA PRO A 93 30.51 -10.65 8.29
C PRO A 93 31.29 -11.33 9.42
N VAL A 94 30.81 -12.51 9.83
CA VAL A 94 31.55 -13.37 10.77
C VAL A 94 32.91 -13.58 10.12
N PRO A 95 34.03 -13.18 10.74
CA PRO A 95 35.33 -13.52 10.20
C PRO A 95 35.39 -15.04 10.13
N LEU A 96 35.65 -15.59 8.94
CA LEU A 96 35.94 -17.01 8.79
C LEU A 96 37.01 -17.36 9.84
N PRO A 97 36.84 -18.47 10.59
CA PRO A 97 37.92 -18.95 11.42
C PRO A 97 39.12 -19.18 10.51
N THR A 98 40.21 -18.49 10.84
CA THR A 98 41.55 -18.73 10.33
C THR A 98 41.75 -20.21 10.06
N GLU A 99 41.93 -20.57 8.79
CA GLU A 99 42.60 -21.82 8.43
C GLU A 99 44.03 -21.71 8.97
N SER A 100 44.17 -22.08 10.23
CA SER A 100 45.43 -22.39 10.84
C SER A 100 45.68 -23.88 10.61
N SER A 101 46.83 -24.14 10.00
CA SER A 101 47.62 -25.37 10.03
C SER A 101 47.44 -26.32 8.86
N PRO A 102 48.46 -27.16 8.58
CA PRO A 102 49.89 -27.09 8.94
C PRO A 102 50.84 -26.90 7.75
#